data_AF-A0A8T4X0S6-F1
#
_entry.id   AF-A0A8T4X0S6-F1
#
_cell.length_a   1.000
_cell.length_b   1.000
_cell.length_c   1.000
_cell.angle_alpha   90.00
_cell.angle_beta   90.00
_cell.angle_gamma   90.00
#
_symmetry.space_group_name_H-M   'P 1'
#
loop_
_entity.id
_entity.type
_entity.pdbx_description
1 polymer ?
#
loop_
_entity_poly.entity_id
_entity_poly.type
_entity_poly.pdbx_seq_one_letter_code
_entity_poly.pdbx_strand_id
1 'polypeptide(L)'
;MFQTRVLSDLSQKKIKKILDQIGCDEKGIEIMAPKADHFLVHAKGLDPRAANIVKQEFLSSGGEAAVSWSSLDLSTQKSEIVMMGTLAQYQKVEEKLKEQPFDLPRLAEEIENVIGSDSSFNSLPWDGESCQIMGILNVTPDSFYDGGDSP
;
A
#
# COMPACT_ATOMS: atom_id res chain seq x y z
N MET A 1 -12.11 34.03 -2.15
CA MET A 1 -12.42 32.92 -3.07
C MET A 1 -11.47 31.79 -2.75
N PHE A 2 -11.94 30.55 -2.62
CA PHE A 2 -11.08 29.41 -2.32
C PHE A 2 -10.56 28.76 -3.61
N GLN A 3 -9.33 28.24 -3.58
CA GLN A 3 -8.76 27.44 -4.66
C GLN A 3 -8.45 26.04 -4.13
N THR A 4 -9.01 25.01 -4.75
CA THR A 4 -8.85 23.60 -4.36
C THR A 4 -8.19 22.82 -5.48
N ARG A 5 -7.31 21.87 -5.14
CA ARG A 5 -6.65 20.98 -6.08
C ARG A 5 -6.38 19.63 -5.42
N VAL A 6 -6.35 18.57 -6.23
CA VAL A 6 -5.87 17.25 -5.81
C VAL A 6 -4.35 17.27 -5.80
N LEU A 7 -3.75 16.65 -4.79
CA LEU A 7 -2.32 16.39 -4.76
C LEU A 7 -2.09 14.93 -5.20
N SER A 8 -1.28 14.72 -6.24
CA SER A 8 -0.90 13.40 -6.76
C SER A 8 0.61 13.15 -6.58
N ASP A 9 1.03 11.89 -6.72
CA ASP A 9 2.45 11.48 -6.62
C ASP A 9 3.09 11.97 -5.30
N LEU A 10 2.52 11.48 -4.20
CA LEU A 10 2.79 11.92 -2.84
C LEU A 10 3.76 10.97 -2.12
N SER A 11 5.02 10.92 -2.56
CA SER A 11 6.04 10.25 -1.76
C SER A 11 6.19 10.90 -0.38
N GLN A 12 6.61 10.14 0.64
CA GLN A 12 6.90 10.66 1.99
C GLN A 12 7.62 12.01 1.97
N LYS A 13 8.69 12.12 1.17
CA LYS A 13 9.49 13.34 1.07
C LYS A 13 8.69 14.54 0.54
N LYS A 14 7.83 14.32 -0.46
CA LYS A 14 6.96 15.36 -1.02
C LYS A 14 5.87 15.76 -0.03
N ILE A 15 5.24 14.80 0.64
CA ILE A 15 4.24 15.07 1.68
C ILE A 15 4.84 15.95 2.78
N LYS A 16 5.98 15.55 3.34
CA LYS A 16 6.67 16.33 4.38
C LYS A 16 6.97 17.75 3.94
N LYS A 17 7.48 17.91 2.70
CA LYS A 17 7.77 19.24 2.12
C LYS A 17 6.51 20.10 1.96
N ILE A 18 5.39 19.52 1.55
CA ILE A 18 4.12 20.26 1.41
C ILE A 18 3.61 20.71 2.77
N LEU A 19 3.65 19.83 3.78
CA LEU A 19 3.22 20.15 5.15
C LEU A 19 4.12 21.22 5.79
N ASP A 20 5.43 21.17 5.54
CA ASP A 20 6.38 22.20 5.96
C ASP A 20 6.07 23.56 5.30
N GLN A 21 5.80 23.57 3.99
CA GLN A 21 5.49 24.79 3.24
C GLN A 21 4.22 25.51 3.71
N ILE A 22 3.26 24.79 4.28
CA ILE A 22 2.04 25.40 4.85
C ILE A 22 2.22 25.81 6.33
N GLY A 23 3.42 25.60 6.90
CA GLY A 23 3.76 26.01 8.26
C GLY A 23 3.28 25.05 9.35
N CYS A 24 3.14 23.75 9.05
CA CYS A 24 2.90 22.75 10.10
C CYS A 24 4.11 22.63 11.03
N ASP A 25 3.84 22.34 12.31
CA ASP A 25 4.89 22.00 13.28
C ASP A 25 5.63 20.72 12.88
N GLU A 26 6.95 20.69 13.10
CA GLU A 26 7.85 19.58 12.73
C GLU A 26 7.37 18.23 13.30
N LYS A 27 6.95 18.19 14.57
CA LYS A 27 6.42 16.98 15.20
C LYS A 27 5.10 16.57 14.56
N GLY A 28 4.27 17.54 14.19
CA GLY A 28 3.03 17.30 13.45
C GLY A 28 3.29 16.68 12.08
N ILE A 29 4.30 17.17 11.36
CA ILE A 29 4.70 16.66 10.04
C ILE A 29 5.09 15.18 10.12
N GLU A 30 5.94 14.82 11.08
CA GLU A 30 6.37 13.43 11.27
C GLU A 30 5.20 12.48 11.57
N ILE A 31 4.19 12.94 12.32
CA ILE A 31 3.00 12.15 12.65
C ILE A 31 2.04 12.04 11.46
N MET A 32 1.93 13.09 10.64
CA MET A 32 0.94 13.18 9.56
C MET A 32 1.45 12.61 8.24
N ALA A 33 2.74 12.71 7.94
CA ALA A 33 3.27 12.28 6.66
C ALA A 33 3.01 10.79 6.34
N PRO A 34 3.15 9.85 7.29
CA PRO A 34 2.77 8.45 7.08
C PRO A 34 1.27 8.21 6.84
N LYS A 35 0.40 9.16 7.21
CA LYS A 35 -1.06 9.05 7.04
C LYS A 35 -1.55 9.51 5.67
N ALA A 36 -0.68 10.11 4.85
CA ALA A 36 -1.02 10.60 3.51
C ALA A 36 -0.39 9.78 2.38
N ASP A 37 0.46 8.82 2.72
CA ASP A 37 1.18 7.97 1.76
C ASP A 37 0.49 6.61 1.67
N HIS A 38 -0.08 6.31 0.50
CA HIS A 38 -1.00 5.19 0.30
C HIS A 38 -0.39 4.10 -0.58
N PHE A 39 -0.56 2.85 -0.16
CA PHE A 39 -0.05 1.67 -0.85
C PHE A 39 -1.17 0.67 -1.13
N LEU A 40 -1.12 0.08 -2.32
CA LEU A 40 -1.88 -1.12 -2.67
C LEU A 40 -0.90 -2.28 -2.76
N VAL A 41 -1.06 -3.29 -1.92
CA VAL A 41 -0.16 -4.45 -1.88
C VAL A 41 -0.95 -5.71 -2.21
N HIS A 42 -0.50 -6.44 -3.22
CA HIS A 42 -1.09 -7.72 -3.61
C HIS A 42 -0.22 -8.88 -3.14
N ALA A 43 -0.83 -9.79 -2.39
CA ALA A 43 -0.19 -11.02 -1.93
C ALA A 43 -1.00 -12.25 -2.37
N LYS A 44 -0.29 -13.31 -2.74
CA LYS A 44 -0.86 -14.58 -3.20
C LYS A 44 -0.36 -15.75 -2.35
N GLY A 45 -1.14 -16.82 -2.30
CA GLY A 45 -0.71 -18.07 -1.70
C GLY A 45 -0.95 -18.15 -0.19
N LEU A 46 -1.76 -17.24 0.37
CA LEU A 46 -2.10 -17.25 1.79
C LEU A 46 -3.10 -18.37 2.09
N ASP A 47 -2.98 -18.97 3.28
CA ASP A 47 -4.08 -19.76 3.85
C ASP A 47 -5.35 -18.85 3.91
N PRO A 48 -6.53 -19.32 3.46
CA PRO A 48 -7.74 -18.52 3.48
C PRO A 48 -8.11 -17.92 4.85
N ARG A 49 -7.78 -18.62 5.95
CA ARG A 49 -8.00 -18.12 7.32
C ARG A 49 -7.02 -17.00 7.64
N ALA A 50 -5.77 -17.12 7.20
CA ALA A 50 -4.77 -16.08 7.33
C ALA A 50 -5.19 -14.81 6.56
N ALA A 51 -5.69 -14.95 5.34
CA ALA A 51 -6.22 -13.82 4.56
C ALA A 51 -7.40 -13.12 5.26
N ASN A 52 -8.30 -13.87 5.89
CA ASN A 52 -9.39 -13.31 6.68
C ASN A 52 -8.89 -12.56 7.92
N ILE A 53 -7.87 -13.06 8.62
CA ILE A 53 -7.23 -12.35 9.74
C ILE A 53 -6.64 -11.04 9.26
N VAL A 54 -5.86 -11.06 8.15
CA VAL A 54 -5.28 -9.84 7.57
C VAL A 54 -6.37 -8.83 7.25
N LYS A 55 -7.47 -9.26 6.61
CA LYS A 55 -8.60 -8.38 6.33
C LYS A 55 -9.20 -7.76 7.59
N GLN A 56 -9.40 -8.55 8.64
CA GLN A 56 -9.89 -8.03 9.93
C GLN A 56 -8.93 -7.01 10.54
N GLU A 57 -7.62 -7.24 10.45
CA GLU A 57 -6.62 -6.31 10.97
C GLU A 57 -6.57 -4.99 10.18
N PHE A 58 -6.67 -5.04 8.86
CA PHE A 58 -6.78 -3.85 8.02
C PHE A 58 -8.04 -3.04 8.35
N LEU A 59 -9.20 -3.70 8.43
CA LEU A 59 -10.47 -3.04 8.79
C LEU A 59 -10.40 -2.40 10.18
N SER A 60 -9.86 -3.09 11.17
CA SER A 60 -9.73 -2.55 12.54
C SER A 60 -8.76 -1.36 12.63
N SER A 61 -7.79 -1.29 11.71
CA SER A 61 -6.80 -0.21 11.62
C SER A 61 -7.26 0.97 10.74
N GLY A 62 -8.44 0.86 10.13
CA GLY A 62 -9.05 1.87 9.25
C GLY A 62 -8.60 1.79 7.78
N GLY A 63 -7.92 0.73 7.39
CA GLY A 63 -7.64 0.38 5.99
C GLY A 63 -8.68 -0.58 5.43
N GLU A 64 -8.41 -1.14 4.25
CA GLU A 64 -9.27 -2.13 3.60
C GLU A 64 -8.42 -3.28 3.05
N ALA A 65 -9.02 -4.47 2.94
CA ALA A 65 -8.42 -5.57 2.19
C ALA A 65 -9.47 -6.38 1.42
N ALA A 66 -9.26 -6.54 0.13
CA ALA A 66 -10.06 -7.41 -0.73
C ALA A 66 -9.47 -8.82 -0.74
N VAL A 67 -10.28 -9.82 -0.39
CA VAL A 67 -9.92 -11.24 -0.43
C VAL A 67 -10.70 -11.93 -1.55
N SER A 68 -10.10 -12.92 -2.21
CA SER A 68 -10.78 -13.69 -3.26
C SER A 68 -12.03 -14.40 -2.74
N TRP A 69 -13.08 -14.53 -3.56
CA TRP A 69 -14.34 -15.19 -3.17
C TRP A 69 -14.12 -16.62 -2.66
N SER A 70 -13.22 -17.36 -3.30
CA SER A 70 -12.83 -18.72 -2.94
C SER A 70 -12.09 -18.85 -1.59
N SER A 71 -11.70 -17.71 -0.99
CA SER A 71 -11.16 -17.62 0.35
C SER A 71 -12.25 -17.48 1.42
N LEU A 72 -13.44 -17.03 1.03
CA LEU A 72 -14.57 -16.80 1.94
C LEU A 72 -15.33 -18.09 2.23
N ASP A 73 -15.40 -19.02 1.27
CA ASP A 73 -16.06 -20.33 1.44
C ASP A 73 -15.08 -21.46 1.79
N LEU A 74 -13.79 -21.14 1.97
CA LEU A 74 -12.70 -22.10 2.23
C LEU A 74 -12.58 -23.22 1.17
N SER A 75 -13.13 -23.03 -0.04
CA SER A 75 -13.15 -24.03 -1.10
C SER A 75 -11.80 -24.23 -1.79
N THR A 76 -10.85 -23.32 -1.57
CA THR A 76 -9.52 -23.36 -2.18
C THR A 76 -8.41 -23.43 -1.12
N GLN A 77 -7.31 -24.13 -1.43
CA GLN A 77 -6.18 -24.28 -0.50
C GLN A 77 -5.31 -23.02 -0.38
N LYS A 78 -5.43 -22.07 -1.32
CA LYS A 78 -4.63 -20.84 -1.38
C LYS A 78 -5.51 -19.68 -1.84
N SER A 79 -5.34 -18.54 -1.17
CA SER A 79 -6.10 -17.30 -1.39
C SER A 79 -5.20 -16.18 -1.92
N GLU A 80 -5.83 -15.18 -2.52
CA GLU A 80 -5.21 -13.91 -2.88
C GLU A 80 -5.84 -12.77 -2.09
N ILE A 81 -5.03 -11.77 -1.73
CA ILE A 81 -5.47 -10.60 -1.00
C ILE A 81 -4.84 -9.33 -1.58
N VAL A 82 -5.65 -8.29 -1.75
CA VAL A 82 -5.21 -6.93 -2.08
C VAL A 82 -5.46 -6.06 -0.86
N MET A 83 -4.39 -5.57 -0.25
CA MET A 83 -4.39 -4.70 0.92
C MET A 83 -4.31 -3.24 0.47
N MET A 84 -5.06 -2.36 1.12
CA MET A 84 -5.22 -0.97 0.74
C MET A 84 -5.15 -0.11 2.00
N GLY A 85 -4.11 0.71 2.12
CA GLY A 85 -3.91 1.49 3.34
C GLY A 85 -2.81 2.53 3.23
N THR A 86 -2.74 3.38 4.25
CA THR A 86 -1.64 4.34 4.43
C THR A 86 -0.44 3.66 5.07
N LEU A 87 0.76 4.22 4.92
CA LEU A 87 1.96 3.73 5.63
C LEU A 87 1.71 3.57 7.14
N ALA A 88 1.03 4.54 7.75
CA ALA A 88 0.65 4.49 9.17
C ALA A 88 -0.29 3.32 9.53
N GLN A 89 -1.11 2.85 8.58
CA GLN A 89 -2.00 1.70 8.77
C GLN A 89 -1.24 0.39 8.59
N TYR A 90 -0.37 0.31 7.58
CA TYR A 90 0.50 -0.85 7.37
C TYR A 90 1.37 -1.13 8.60
N GLN A 91 2.05 -0.12 9.13
CA GLN A 91 2.88 -0.24 10.35
C GLN A 91 2.10 -0.84 11.53
N LYS A 92 0.85 -0.39 11.74
CA LYS A 92 -0.02 -0.92 12.81
C LYS A 92 -0.44 -2.37 12.56
N VAL A 93 -0.73 -2.72 11.31
CA VAL A 93 -1.14 -4.07 10.95
C VAL A 93 0.05 -5.03 11.06
N GLU A 94 1.22 -4.64 10.58
CA GLU A 94 2.47 -5.42 10.64
C GLU A 94 2.82 -5.82 12.07
N GLU A 95 2.74 -4.88 13.03
CA GLU A 95 2.96 -5.17 14.45
C GLU A 95 2.05 -6.30 14.96
N LYS A 96 0.78 -6.27 14.58
CA LYS A 96 -0.18 -7.30 15.00
C LYS A 96 0.04 -8.62 14.26
N LEU A 97 0.32 -8.59 12.95
CA LEU A 97 0.53 -9.80 12.16
C LEU A 97 1.73 -10.61 12.64
N LYS A 98 2.77 -9.95 13.19
CA LYS A 98 3.94 -10.59 13.81
C LYS A 98 3.58 -11.48 15.03
N GLU A 99 2.42 -11.27 15.65
CA GLU A 99 1.93 -12.04 16.81
C GLU A 99 0.85 -13.08 16.45
N GLN A 100 0.40 -13.11 15.19
CA GLN A 100 -0.71 -13.96 14.74
C GLN A 100 -0.21 -15.34 14.26
N PRO A 101 -1.07 -16.37 14.27
CA PRO A 101 -0.72 -17.71 13.79
C PRO A 101 -0.51 -17.76 12.26
N PHE A 102 -0.21 -18.95 11.73
CA PHE A 102 0.12 -19.20 10.33
C PHE A 102 1.44 -18.53 9.92
N ASP A 103 1.62 -18.28 8.62
CA ASP A 103 2.79 -17.57 8.08
C ASP A 103 2.60 -16.04 8.09
N LEU A 104 1.74 -15.50 8.96
CA LEU A 104 1.47 -14.06 9.05
C LEU A 104 2.68 -13.22 9.52
N PRO A 105 3.57 -13.71 10.41
CA PRO A 105 4.79 -12.98 10.73
C PRO A 105 5.70 -12.79 9.51
N ARG A 106 5.79 -13.82 8.66
CA ARG A 106 6.53 -13.74 7.39
C ARG A 106 5.87 -12.77 6.40
N LEU A 107 4.54 -12.79 6.31
CA LEU A 107 3.82 -11.82 5.48
C LEU A 107 4.09 -10.38 5.92
N ALA A 108 4.15 -10.12 7.24
CA ALA A 108 4.47 -8.79 7.77
C ALA A 108 5.87 -8.34 7.33
N GLU A 109 6.87 -9.22 7.40
CA GLU A 109 8.23 -8.93 6.91
C GLU A 109 8.26 -8.68 5.40
N GLU A 110 7.51 -9.45 4.61
CA GLU A 110 7.43 -9.27 3.16
C GLU A 110 6.78 -7.92 2.78
N ILE A 111 5.71 -7.52 3.49
CA ILE A 111 5.08 -6.20 3.33
C ILE A 111 6.05 -5.08 3.69
N GLU A 112 6.73 -5.18 4.84
CA GLU A 112 7.70 -4.20 5.33
C GLU A 112 8.82 -3.98 4.30
N ASN A 113 9.32 -5.07 3.70
CA ASN A 113 10.35 -5.01 2.65
C ASN A 113 9.86 -4.35 1.36
N VAL A 114 8.64 -4.65 0.91
CA VAL A 114 8.08 -4.11 -0.34
C VAL A 114 7.75 -2.63 -0.21
N ILE A 115 7.29 -2.18 0.97
CA ILE A 115 7.00 -0.77 1.24
C ILE A 115 8.28 0.03 1.53
N GLY A 116 9.24 -0.59 2.24
CA GLY A 116 10.49 0.06 2.66
C GLY A 116 11.58 0.14 1.59
N SER A 117 11.54 -0.72 0.56
CA SER A 117 12.43 -0.60 -0.58
C SER A 117 11.94 0.53 -1.50
N ASP A 118 12.76 1.57 -1.69
CA ASP A 118 12.54 2.64 -2.67
C ASP A 118 12.03 2.02 -3.97
N SER A 119 10.81 2.41 -4.37
CA SER A 119 9.82 1.80 -5.27
C SER A 119 10.31 1.26 -6.63
N SER A 120 11.37 0.48 -6.61
CA SER A 120 12.12 -0.06 -7.74
C SER A 120 11.77 -1.53 -7.99
N PHE A 121 10.88 -2.11 -7.18
CA PHE A 121 10.12 -3.28 -7.61
C PHE A 121 9.11 -2.79 -8.64
N ASN A 122 9.60 -2.74 -9.87
CA ASN A 122 8.92 -2.33 -11.08
C ASN A 122 7.43 -2.65 -11.02
N SER A 123 6.61 -1.65 -11.36
CA SER A 123 5.31 -1.82 -11.97
C SER A 123 5.43 -2.69 -13.23
N LEU A 124 5.66 -3.99 -13.06
CA LEU A 124 5.52 -4.93 -14.14
C LEU A 124 4.02 -4.91 -14.50
N PRO A 125 3.66 -4.76 -15.77
CA PRO A 125 2.27 -4.94 -16.18
C PRO A 125 1.83 -6.33 -15.69
N TRP A 126 0.75 -6.36 -14.92
CA TRP A 126 0.10 -7.59 -14.48
C TRP A 126 -0.26 -8.41 -15.73
N ASP A 127 0.51 -9.46 -16.01
CA ASP A 127 0.21 -10.44 -17.07
C ASP A 127 -0.62 -11.63 -16.56
N GLY A 128 -0.71 -11.78 -15.23
CA GLY A 128 -1.52 -12.80 -14.55
C GLY A 128 -0.82 -14.14 -14.40
N GLU A 129 0.39 -14.28 -14.94
CA GLU A 129 1.05 -15.58 -15.10
C GLU A 129 2.38 -15.71 -14.36
N SER A 130 3.03 -14.62 -13.93
CA SER A 130 4.32 -14.68 -13.23
C SER A 130 4.29 -14.13 -11.79
N CYS A 131 4.76 -14.97 -10.86
CA CYS A 131 4.67 -14.81 -9.41
C CYS A 131 5.89 -14.07 -8.84
N GLN A 132 5.72 -12.81 -8.44
CA GLN A 132 6.47 -12.14 -7.36
C GLN A 132 5.51 -11.11 -6.73
N ILE A 133 5.64 -10.87 -5.42
CA ILE A 133 4.80 -9.92 -4.66
C ILE A 133 4.77 -8.59 -5.41
N MET A 134 3.59 -8.17 -5.85
CA MET A 134 3.40 -6.99 -6.68
C MET A 134 2.93 -5.84 -5.80
N GLY A 135 3.81 -4.88 -5.55
CA GLY A 135 3.43 -3.57 -5.00
C GLY A 135 2.77 -2.75 -6.11
N ILE A 136 1.47 -2.52 -6.00
CA ILE A 136 0.78 -1.62 -6.92
C ILE A 136 0.90 -0.21 -6.35
N LEU A 137 1.87 0.53 -6.89
CA LEU A 137 1.95 1.97 -6.71
C LEU A 137 0.76 2.61 -7.44
N ASN A 138 -0.03 3.39 -6.73
CA ASN A 138 -1.16 4.12 -7.27
C ASN A 138 -0.63 5.30 -8.11
N VAL A 139 -0.21 5.01 -9.35
CA VAL A 139 0.15 6.03 -10.34
C VAL A 139 -1.04 6.21 -11.27
N THR A 140 -1.73 7.35 -11.16
CA THR A 140 -2.60 7.80 -12.26
C THR A 140 -1.69 8.18 -13.43
N PRO A 141 -2.00 7.76 -14.67
CA PRO A 141 -1.14 8.03 -15.81
C PRO A 141 -1.27 9.50 -16.17
N ASP A 142 -0.24 10.30 -15.94
CA ASP A 142 -0.10 11.57 -16.65
C ASP A 142 1.35 11.82 -17.10
N SER A 143 2.01 10.75 -17.52
CA SER A 143 3.18 10.86 -18.39
C SER A 143 2.72 11.02 -19.84
N PHE A 144 2.29 12.22 -20.22
CA PHE A 144 2.49 12.68 -21.60
C PHE A 144 3.51 13.82 -21.61
N TYR A 145 4.74 13.40 -21.84
CA TYR A 145 5.77 14.16 -22.49
C TYR A 145 5.37 14.30 -23.97
N ASP A 146 5.00 15.50 -24.40
CA ASP A 146 5.14 15.93 -25.78
C ASP A 146 5.85 17.28 -25.65
N GLY A 147 7.16 17.37 -25.86
CA GLY A 147 7.78 17.20 -27.18
C GLY A 147 8.05 18.63 -27.68
N GLY A 148 9.33 19.01 -27.76
CA GLY A 148 9.73 20.40 -27.94
C GLY A 148 9.18 21.08 -29.20
N ASP A 149 8.77 22.34 -29.06
CA ASP A 149 8.55 23.24 -30.18
C ASP A 149 9.90 23.76 -30.71
N SER A 150 10.26 23.32 -31.90
CA SER A 150 11.08 24.04 -32.89
C SER A 150 10.79 23.37 -34.24
N PRO A 151 10.52 24.14 -35.31
CA PRO A 151 11.33 25.28 -35.75
C PRO A 151 10.58 26.62 -35.89
#